data_AF-A0A957S3L1-F1
#
_entry.id   AF-A0A957S3L1-F1
#
_cell.length_a   1.000
_cell.length_b   1.000
_cell.length_c   1.000
_cell.angle_alpha   90.00
_cell.angle_beta   90.00
_cell.angle_gamma   90.00
#
_symmetry.space_group_name_H-M   'P 1'
#
loop_
_entity.id
_entity.type
_entity.pdbx_description
1 polymer ?
#
loop_
_entity_poly.entity_id
_entity_poly.type
_entity_poly.pdbx_seq_one_letter_code
_entity_poly.pdbx_strand_id
1 'polypeptide(L)'
;PMPLPVSAQHGILQHDMRQRKSAIIECACTRNRGQIVIHRNTSMGIVIQTEAPPLRRDTHGALRVGKSRVLVELVISAFEDGATPEAIAQQYPAAHLSDIYGVIAYYLRHREEMRKYIAEREQQAATVRQEIDAHQGDLGEIRNRILRRQATTHS
;
A
#
# COMPACT_ATOMS: atom_id res chain seq x y z
N PRO A 1 39.04 30.87 -29.02
CA PRO A 1 39.02 30.67 -30.49
C PRO A 1 38.20 29.43 -30.87
N MET A 2 37.04 29.72 -31.46
CA MET A 2 36.08 28.88 -32.19
C MET A 2 36.74 27.94 -33.24
N PRO A 3 36.06 26.90 -33.79
CA PRO A 3 34.68 27.03 -34.29
C PRO A 3 33.70 25.82 -34.21
N LEU A 4 32.40 26.18 -34.22
CA LEU A 4 31.24 25.42 -34.76
C LEU A 4 31.23 25.49 -36.31
N PRO A 5 30.35 24.86 -37.14
CA PRO A 5 29.03 24.25 -36.91
C PRO A 5 28.86 22.87 -37.63
N VAL A 6 27.68 22.23 -37.77
CA VAL A 6 26.71 22.40 -38.87
C VAL A 6 25.38 21.69 -38.52
N SER A 7 24.30 22.38 -38.89
CA SER A 7 22.88 22.06 -38.88
C SER A 7 22.47 20.73 -39.55
N ALA A 8 21.36 20.14 -39.10
CA ALA A 8 20.43 19.44 -40.00
C ALA A 8 19.01 19.42 -39.41
N GLN A 9 18.15 20.20 -40.03
CA GLN A 9 16.69 20.21 -39.88
C GLN A 9 16.11 18.89 -40.39
N HIS A 10 15.11 18.33 -39.73
CA HIS A 10 14.07 17.53 -40.39
C HIS A 10 12.75 17.71 -39.63
N GLY A 11 11.89 18.57 -40.17
CA GLY A 11 10.46 18.53 -39.90
C GLY A 11 9.77 17.57 -40.88
N ILE A 12 8.88 16.73 -40.38
CA ILE A 12 7.88 15.99 -41.16
C ILE A 12 6.62 15.95 -40.27
N LEU A 13 5.70 16.90 -40.42
CA LEU A 13 4.48 16.79 -41.24
C LEU A 13 3.59 15.59 -40.82
N GLN A 14 2.81 15.74 -39.74
CA GLN A 14 1.63 14.91 -39.52
C GLN A 14 0.43 15.62 -40.13
N HIS A 15 0.07 15.20 -41.34
CA HIS A 15 -1.20 15.54 -41.99
C HIS A 15 -2.12 14.32 -41.80
N ASP A 16 -2.90 14.32 -40.72
CA ASP A 16 -3.81 13.22 -40.41
C ASP A 16 -5.07 13.31 -41.28
N MET A 17 -5.27 12.27 -42.09
CA MET A 17 -6.28 12.14 -43.13
C MET A 17 -7.64 11.82 -42.53
N ARG A 18 -8.34 12.87 -42.11
CA ARG A 18 -9.79 12.87 -41.92
C ARG A 18 -10.46 12.99 -43.30
N GLN A 19 -11.00 11.89 -43.84
CA GLN A 19 -12.38 11.86 -44.38
C GLN A 19 -12.77 10.51 -45.03
N ARG A 20 -13.87 10.00 -44.47
CA ARG A 20 -14.79 8.98 -44.97
C ARG A 20 -15.11 9.16 -46.45
N LYS A 21 -14.98 8.10 -47.25
CA LYS A 21 -15.75 7.94 -48.48
C LYS A 21 -16.65 6.72 -48.35
N SER A 22 -17.89 7.01 -47.96
CA SER A 22 -19.06 6.17 -48.15
C SER A 22 -19.33 6.00 -49.64
N ALA A 23 -19.45 4.77 -50.13
CA ALA A 23 -20.28 4.39 -51.27
C ALA A 23 -20.10 2.88 -51.50
N ILE A 24 -20.93 2.06 -50.85
CA ILE A 24 -21.15 0.68 -51.28
C ILE A 24 -22.66 0.54 -51.53
N ILE A 25 -23.01 0.74 -52.79
CA ILE A 25 -23.89 -0.10 -53.62
C ILE A 25 -25.14 -0.65 -52.90
N GLU A 26 -26.29 0.00 -53.16
CA GLU A 26 -27.60 -0.66 -53.08
C GLU A 26 -27.69 -1.73 -54.18
N CYS A 27 -27.74 -3.00 -53.76
CA CYS A 27 -28.24 -4.10 -54.57
C CYS A 27 -29.35 -4.77 -53.76
N ALA A 28 -30.60 -4.59 -54.21
CA ALA A 28 -31.76 -5.24 -53.63
C ALA A 28 -31.79 -6.71 -54.05
N CYS A 29 -31.77 -7.65 -53.10
CA CYS A 29 -32.26 -9.01 -53.35
C CYS A 29 -32.73 -9.72 -52.06
N THR A 30 -34.05 -9.98 -52.02
CA THR A 30 -34.77 -11.11 -51.41
C THR A 30 -34.49 -11.58 -49.96
N ARG A 31 -35.46 -11.22 -49.11
CA ARG A 31 -36.05 -11.93 -47.97
C ARG A 31 -35.54 -13.36 -47.71
N ASN A 32 -34.65 -13.50 -46.73
CA ASN A 32 -34.51 -14.73 -45.94
C ASN A 32 -34.72 -14.39 -44.45
N ARG A 33 -35.78 -14.92 -43.84
CA ARG A 33 -36.03 -14.82 -42.39
C ARG A 33 -35.11 -15.82 -41.68
N GLY A 34 -33.82 -15.55 -41.67
CA GLY A 34 -32.94 -16.11 -40.65
C GLY A 34 -33.18 -15.33 -39.37
N GLN A 35 -33.70 -15.97 -38.33
CA GLN A 35 -33.60 -15.43 -36.98
C GLN A 35 -32.10 -15.29 -36.67
N ILE A 36 -31.59 -14.06 -36.74
CA ILE A 36 -30.31 -13.73 -36.13
C ILE A 36 -30.56 -13.83 -34.63
N VAL A 37 -30.22 -14.97 -34.03
CA VAL A 37 -30.08 -15.06 -32.58
C VAL A 37 -28.85 -14.23 -32.25
N ILE A 38 -29.06 -12.95 -31.94
CA ILE A 38 -28.02 -12.12 -31.33
C ILE A 38 -27.79 -12.70 -29.94
N HIS A 39 -26.88 -13.66 -29.83
CA HIS A 39 -26.29 -14.01 -28.55
C HIS A 39 -25.62 -12.74 -28.05
N ARG A 40 -26.27 -12.03 -27.13
CA ARG A 40 -25.61 -10.97 -26.36
C ARG A 40 -24.49 -11.67 -25.61
N ASN A 41 -23.28 -11.60 -26.15
CA ASN A 41 -22.10 -11.92 -25.38
C ASN A 41 -21.98 -10.80 -24.35
N THR A 42 -22.70 -10.96 -23.23
CA THR A 42 -22.58 -10.13 -22.05
C THR A 42 -21.27 -10.52 -21.36
N SER A 43 -20.15 -10.40 -22.06
CA SER A 43 -18.84 -10.41 -21.46
C SER A 43 -18.79 -9.17 -20.58
N MET A 44 -19.09 -9.35 -19.29
CA MET A 44 -18.83 -8.37 -18.24
C MET A 44 -17.35 -8.00 -18.34
N GLY A 45 -17.08 -6.83 -18.92
CA GLY A 45 -15.72 -6.29 -18.99
C GLY A 45 -15.23 -6.02 -17.58
N ILE A 46 -14.20 -6.76 -17.14
CA ILE A 46 -13.49 -6.44 -15.91
C ILE A 46 -12.64 -5.20 -16.21
N VAL A 47 -12.90 -4.12 -15.49
CA VAL A 47 -12.08 -2.91 -15.53
C VAL A 47 -10.93 -3.10 -14.54
N ILE A 48 -9.69 -3.15 -15.03
CA ILE A 48 -8.49 -3.19 -14.20
C ILE A 48 -8.28 -1.79 -13.62
N GLN A 49 -8.27 -1.68 -12.29
CA GLN A 49 -8.10 -0.42 -11.57
C GLN A 49 -6.76 -0.40 -10.84
N THR A 50 -6.11 0.76 -10.82
CA THR A 50 -4.91 0.98 -10.00
C THR A 50 -5.34 1.33 -8.58
N GLU A 51 -5.13 0.42 -7.65
CA GLU A 51 -5.41 0.64 -6.23
C GLU A 51 -4.13 1.03 -5.49
N ALA A 52 -4.23 2.06 -4.62
CA ALA A 52 -3.12 2.43 -3.75
C ALA A 52 -2.92 1.35 -2.67
N PRO A 53 -1.68 1.11 -2.21
CA PRO A 53 -1.43 0.20 -1.10
C PRO A 53 -2.25 0.60 0.14
N PRO A 54 -2.71 -0.37 0.95
CA PRO A 54 -3.48 -0.12 2.17
C PRO A 54 -2.58 0.37 3.31
N LEU A 55 -1.85 1.46 3.07
CA LEU A 55 -0.91 2.10 3.99
C LEU A 55 -1.38 3.51 4.29
N ARG A 56 -1.50 3.84 5.57
CA ARG A 56 -1.93 5.16 6.02
C ARG A 56 -0.98 5.70 7.08
N ARG A 57 -0.54 6.94 6.92
CA ARG A 57 0.21 7.65 7.96
C ARG A 57 -0.74 8.24 8.99
N ASP A 58 -0.43 8.08 10.27
CA ASP A 58 -1.19 8.70 11.36
C ASP A 58 -0.67 10.09 11.75
N THR A 59 -1.30 10.71 12.75
CA THR A 59 -0.95 12.04 13.27
C THR A 59 0.44 12.12 13.90
N HIS A 60 1.01 10.99 14.29
CA HIS A 60 2.35 10.87 14.87
C HIS A 60 3.38 10.42 13.83
N GLY A 61 2.99 10.32 12.55
CA GLY A 61 3.87 9.93 11.46
C GLY A 61 4.09 8.41 11.33
N ALA A 62 3.40 7.58 12.12
CA ALA A 62 3.51 6.13 12.05
C ALA A 62 2.65 5.55 10.92
N LEU A 63 3.12 4.50 10.25
CA LEU A 63 2.38 3.81 9.20
C LEU A 63 1.44 2.75 9.78
N ARG A 64 0.19 2.76 9.31
CA ARG A 64 -0.89 1.87 9.75
C ARG A 64 -1.49 1.10 8.58
N VAL A 65 -1.97 -0.10 8.88
CA VAL A 65 -2.59 -1.02 7.92
C VAL A 65 -4.04 -0.62 7.68
N GLY A 66 -4.37 -0.23 6.46
CA GLY A 66 -5.71 0.15 6.03
C GLY A 66 -6.37 1.19 6.95
N LYS A 67 -7.58 0.88 7.42
CA LYS A 67 -8.31 1.69 8.41
C LYS A 67 -8.01 1.32 9.86
N SER A 68 -7.21 0.28 10.08
CA SER A 68 -6.92 -0.24 11.41
C SER A 68 -5.94 0.65 12.19
N ARG A 69 -5.77 0.33 13.47
CA ARG A 69 -4.69 0.86 14.32
C ARG A 69 -3.46 -0.06 14.33
N VAL A 70 -3.43 -1.11 13.54
CA VAL A 70 -2.29 -2.03 13.48
C VAL A 70 -1.14 -1.32 12.77
N LEU A 71 0.03 -1.36 13.39
CA LEU A 71 1.26 -0.79 12.85
C LEU A 71 1.79 -1.68 11.72
N VAL A 72 2.34 -1.05 10.69
CA VAL A 72 2.91 -1.76 9.55
C VAL A 72 4.16 -2.53 9.94
N GLU A 73 4.94 -1.98 10.89
CA GLU A 73 6.13 -2.61 11.44
C GLU A 73 5.81 -3.97 12.09
N LEU A 74 4.67 -4.08 12.77
CA LEU A 74 4.25 -5.34 13.42
C LEU A 74 3.92 -6.43 12.40
N VAL A 75 3.20 -6.07 11.33
CA VAL A 75 2.84 -7.01 10.26
C VAL A 75 4.11 -7.48 9.53
N ILE A 76 5.02 -6.55 9.23
CA ILE A 76 6.27 -6.89 8.54
C ILE A 76 7.15 -7.76 9.42
N SER A 77 7.34 -7.42 10.70
CA SER A 77 8.11 -8.24 11.63
C SER A 77 7.57 -9.67 11.72
N ALA A 78 6.26 -9.83 11.95
CA ALA A 78 5.65 -11.15 12.04
C ALA A 78 5.82 -11.95 10.73
N PHE A 79 5.73 -11.30 9.57
CA PHE A 79 5.97 -11.94 8.28
C PHE A 79 7.44 -12.34 8.09
N GLU A 80 8.40 -11.50 8.49
CA GLU A 80 9.83 -11.85 8.47
C GLU A 80 10.16 -13.00 9.43
N ASP A 81 9.43 -13.11 10.55
CA ASP A 81 9.50 -14.23 11.50
C ASP A 81 8.86 -15.53 10.96
N GLY A 82 8.31 -15.50 9.75
CA GLY A 82 7.73 -16.66 9.07
C GLY A 82 6.24 -16.89 9.31
N ALA A 83 5.54 -15.95 9.97
CA ALA A 83 4.10 -16.05 10.11
C ALA A 83 3.39 -15.86 8.76
N THR A 84 2.36 -16.66 8.51
CA THR A 84 1.53 -16.51 7.32
C THR A 84 0.62 -15.27 7.44
N PRO A 85 0.24 -14.61 6.33
CA PRO A 85 -0.69 -13.48 6.35
C PRO A 85 -1.99 -13.76 7.13
N GLU A 86 -2.50 -14.99 7.05
CA GLU A 86 -3.68 -15.47 7.77
C GLU A 86 -3.44 -15.58 9.28
N ALA A 87 -2.26 -16.07 9.70
CA ALA A 87 -1.89 -16.10 11.11
C ALA A 87 -1.73 -14.69 11.68
N ILE A 88 -1.16 -13.77 10.89
CA ILE A 88 -1.04 -12.35 11.26
C ILE A 88 -2.44 -11.72 11.39
N ALA A 89 -3.38 -12.04 10.51
CA ALA A 89 -4.76 -11.57 10.61
C ALA A 89 -5.47 -12.10 11.86
N GLN A 90 -5.19 -13.34 12.27
CA GLN A 90 -5.70 -13.89 13.53
C GLN A 90 -5.10 -13.18 14.75
N GLN A 91 -3.81 -12.82 14.70
CA GLN A 91 -3.14 -12.08 15.77
C GLN A 91 -3.66 -10.63 15.88
N TYR A 92 -4.05 -10.03 14.75
CA TYR A 92 -4.53 -8.65 14.67
C TYR A 92 -5.92 -8.56 14.02
N PRO A 93 -7.00 -8.97 14.71
CA PRO A 93 -8.36 -9.04 14.13
C PRO A 93 -8.95 -7.67 13.74
N ALA A 94 -8.30 -6.56 14.16
CA ALA A 94 -8.67 -5.22 13.75
C ALA A 94 -8.18 -4.84 12.34
N ALA A 95 -7.23 -5.59 11.76
CA ALA A 95 -6.78 -5.42 10.38
C ALA A 95 -7.50 -6.42 9.47
N HIS A 96 -7.95 -5.95 8.31
CA HIS A 96 -8.60 -6.82 7.34
C HIS A 96 -7.56 -7.67 6.62
N LEU A 97 -7.90 -8.94 6.33
CA LEU A 97 -6.98 -9.88 5.68
C LEU A 97 -6.47 -9.34 4.32
N SER A 98 -7.35 -8.73 3.51
CA SER A 98 -6.94 -8.13 2.23
C SER A 98 -5.90 -7.02 2.42
N ASP A 99 -6.04 -6.23 3.48
CA ASP A 99 -5.11 -5.13 3.76
C ASP A 99 -3.74 -5.69 4.13
N ILE A 100 -3.69 -6.77 4.92
CA ILE A 100 -2.46 -7.47 5.28
C ILE A 100 -1.74 -7.98 4.04
N TYR A 101 -2.45 -8.66 3.13
CA TYR A 101 -1.86 -9.06 1.84
C TYR A 101 -1.35 -7.86 1.03
N GLY A 102 -2.12 -6.78 0.97
CA GLY A 102 -1.71 -5.56 0.26
C GLY A 102 -0.44 -4.93 0.84
N VAL A 103 -0.32 -4.88 2.17
CA VAL A 103 0.89 -4.41 2.87
C VAL A 103 2.08 -5.31 2.59
N ILE A 104 1.93 -6.64 2.70
CA ILE A 104 3.02 -7.58 2.42
C ILE A 104 3.45 -7.48 0.95
N ALA A 105 2.50 -7.40 0.03
CA ALA A 105 2.79 -7.23 -1.39
C ALA A 105 3.54 -5.91 -1.67
N TYR A 106 3.18 -4.82 -0.98
CA TYR A 106 3.90 -3.56 -1.09
C TYR A 106 5.31 -3.67 -0.50
N TYR A 107 5.45 -4.28 0.67
CA TYR A 107 6.73 -4.53 1.34
C TYR A 107 7.69 -5.30 0.45
N LEU A 108 7.23 -6.39 -0.17
CA LEU A 108 8.05 -7.20 -1.07
C LEU A 108 8.53 -6.43 -2.31
N ARG A 109 7.75 -5.45 -2.79
CA ARG A 109 8.13 -4.58 -3.93
C ARG A 109 9.06 -3.43 -3.54
N HIS A 110 8.97 -2.94 -2.30
CA HIS A 110 9.70 -1.74 -1.82
C HIS A 110 10.51 -2.04 -0.56
N ARG A 111 11.18 -3.20 -0.54
CA ARG A 111 11.77 -3.76 0.69
C ARG A 111 12.80 -2.83 1.32
N GLU A 112 13.67 -2.23 0.52
CA GLU A 112 14.74 -1.36 1.02
C GLU A 112 14.19 -0.08 1.66
N GLU A 113 13.24 0.58 1.00
CA GLU A 113 12.60 1.79 1.51
C GLU A 113 11.84 1.53 2.81
N MET A 114 11.05 0.45 2.85
CA MET A 114 10.31 0.06 4.05
C MET A 114 11.22 -0.35 5.20
N ARG A 115 12.32 -1.08 4.93
CA ARG A 115 13.31 -1.43 5.96
C ARG A 115 14.01 -0.21 6.53
N LYS A 116 14.35 0.77 5.69
CA LYS A 116 14.91 2.04 6.14
C LYS A 116 13.95 2.78 7.06
N TYR A 117 12.67 2.87 6.66
CA TYR A 117 11.63 3.46 7.51
C TYR A 117 11.52 2.75 8.87
N ILE A 118 11.43 1.41 8.89
CA ILE A 118 11.31 0.63 10.13
C ILE A 118 12.53 0.88 11.03
N ALA A 119 13.74 0.82 10.48
CA ALA A 119 14.98 1.01 11.23
C ALA A 119 15.07 2.42 11.86
N GLU A 120 14.70 3.47 11.12
CA GLU A 120 14.65 4.83 11.65
C GLU A 120 13.66 4.95 12.82
N ARG A 121 12.53 4.24 12.76
CA ARG A 121 11.52 4.25 13.83
C ARG A 121 11.96 3.47 15.06
N GLU A 122 12.64 2.34 14.88
CA GLU A 122 13.21 1.57 15.98
C GLU A 122 14.28 2.37 16.74
N GLN A 123 15.14 3.09 16.02
CA GLN A 123 16.14 3.98 16.64
C GLN A 123 15.48 5.09 17.46
N GLN A 124 14.46 5.75 16.92
CA GLN A 124 13.71 6.78 17.64
C GLN A 124 13.05 6.21 18.91
N ALA A 125 12.45 5.01 18.83
CA ALA A 125 11.85 4.35 19.98
C ALA A 125 12.90 3.97 21.04
N ALA A 126 14.08 3.52 20.62
CA ALA A 126 15.18 3.19 21.51
C ALA A 126 15.71 4.43 22.26
N THR A 127 15.90 5.55 21.56
CA THR A 127 16.31 6.83 22.18
C THR A 127 15.29 7.29 23.22
N VAL A 128 14.01 7.31 22.86
CA VAL A 128 12.93 7.69 23.81
C VAL A 128 12.93 6.77 25.02
N ARG A 129 13.14 5.46 24.83
CA ARG A 129 13.19 4.51 25.95
C ARG A 129 14.38 4.77 26.87
N GLN A 130 15.56 5.06 26.32
CA GLN A 130 16.74 5.42 27.11
C GLN A 130 16.53 6.71 27.90
N GLU A 131 15.88 7.73 27.31
CA GLU A 131 15.54 8.96 28.01
C GLU A 131 14.54 8.72 29.14
N ILE A 132 13.51 7.91 28.89
CA ILE A 132 12.53 7.54 29.91
C ILE A 132 13.20 6.78 31.06
N ASP A 133 14.03 5.78 30.76
CA ASP A 133 14.74 4.99 31.77
C ASP A 133 15.74 5.84 32.56
N ALA A 134 16.37 6.84 31.92
CA ALA A 134 17.29 7.78 32.58
C ALA A 134 16.56 8.80 33.48
N HIS A 135 15.33 9.18 33.13
CA HIS A 135 14.54 10.16 33.88
C HIS A 135 13.60 9.55 34.93
N GLN A 136 13.20 8.30 34.76
CA GLN A 136 12.43 7.54 35.75
C GLN A 136 13.39 7.02 36.83
N GLY A 137 13.77 7.90 37.76
CA GLY A 137 14.46 7.52 38.99
C GLY A 137 13.79 6.32 39.68
N ASP A 138 14.60 5.54 40.40
CA ASP A 138 14.34 4.16 40.84
C ASP A 138 12.86 3.85 41.13
N LEU A 139 12.15 3.32 40.12
CA LEU A 139 10.81 2.78 40.27
C LEU A 139 10.77 1.71 41.38
N GLY A 140 11.91 1.08 41.67
CA GLY A 140 12.12 0.22 42.82
C GLY A 140 11.86 0.94 44.15
N GLU A 141 12.32 2.17 44.35
CA GLU A 141 12.02 2.95 45.55
C GLU A 141 10.53 3.29 45.68
N ILE A 142 9.89 3.70 44.58
CA ILE A 142 8.45 3.99 44.57
C ILE A 142 7.65 2.72 44.90
N ARG A 143 8.01 1.59 44.29
CA ARG A 143 7.40 0.27 44.56
C ARG A 143 7.61 -0.16 46.01
N ASN A 144 8.84 -0.05 46.53
CA ASN A 144 9.17 -0.40 47.91
C ASN A 144 8.41 0.47 48.91
N ARG A 145 8.21 1.76 48.62
CA ARG A 145 7.39 2.66 49.43
C ARG A 145 5.93 2.23 49.47
N ILE A 146 5.36 1.80 48.34
CA ILE A 146 3.97 1.31 48.27
C ILE A 146 3.82 0.00 49.06
N LEU A 147 4.75 -0.94 48.89
CA LEU A 147 4.74 -2.22 49.60
C LEU A 147 4.85 -2.03 51.13
N ARG A 148 5.70 -1.11 51.60
CA ARG A 148 5.80 -0.77 53.03
C ARG A 148 4.50 -0.22 53.61
N ARG A 149 3.75 0.59 52.85
CA ARG A 149 2.43 1.13 53.27
C ARG A 149 1.35 0.05 53.34
N GLN A 150 1.40 -0.95 52.45
CA GLN A 150 0.43 -2.06 52.46
C GLN A 150 0.65 -2.98 53.67
N ALA A 151 1.91 -3.26 54.02
CA ALA A 151 2.25 -4.10 55.18
C ALA A 151 1.78 -3.50 56.52
N THR A 152 1.75 -2.16 56.65
CA THR A 152 1.27 -1.49 57.86
C THR A 152 -0.25 -1.36 57.96
N THR A 153 -0.99 -1.61 56.88
CA THR A 153 -2.47 -1.41 56.82
C THR A 153 -3.24 -2.73 57.02
N HIS A 154 -2.55 -3.87 57.11
CA HIS A 154 -3.15 -5.20 57.31
C HIS A 154 -2.73 -5.87 58.64
N SER A 155 -2.29 -5.07 59.61
CA SER A 155 -2.08 -5.48 61.00
C SER A 155 -2.94 -4.64 61.93
#